data_AF-M5JU89-F1
#
_entry.id   AF-M5JU89-F1
#
_cell.length_a   1.000
_cell.length_b   1.000
_cell.length_c   1.000
_cell.angle_alpha   90.00
_cell.angle_beta   90.00
_cell.angle_gamma   90.00
#
_symmetry.space_group_name_H-M   'P 1'
#
loop_
_entity.id
_entity.type
_entity.pdbx_description
1 polymer ?
#
loop_
_entity_poly.entity_id
_entity_poly.type
_entity_poly.pdbx_seq_one_letter_code
_entity_poly.pdbx_strand_id
1 'polypeptide(L)'
;MTAFTEQLEARIVEMVKKGVNHINIRHELQIGSRRLQEVIKKHGLNSGRGSKSWSDEELAIIEQMHFKDGKSPTEIHRSGALPGRSRASISTRCYSMTNSRCGGETSNVIPKDQLAARLAEIPADRRSKTARVFGDPVFERSALFEKLKEQHTIPIRRVA
;
A
#
# COMPACT_ATOMS: atom_id res chain seq x y z
N MET A 1 46.32 11.59 -11.99
CA MET A 1 45.04 12.33 -11.77
C MET A 1 44.07 11.62 -10.82
N THR A 2 44.51 10.66 -10.00
CA THR A 2 43.65 9.87 -9.09
C THR A 2 43.58 10.44 -7.66
N ALA A 3 44.59 11.21 -7.24
CA ALA A 3 44.64 11.76 -5.88
C ALA A 3 43.52 12.78 -5.58
N PHE A 4 43.12 13.59 -6.57
CA PHE A 4 42.07 14.58 -6.40
C PHE A 4 40.70 13.93 -6.14
N THR A 5 40.42 12.80 -6.79
CA THR A 5 39.19 12.04 -6.58
C THR A 5 39.15 11.34 -5.23
N GLU A 6 40.27 10.85 -4.73
CA GLU A 6 40.35 10.19 -3.42
C GLU A 6 40.19 11.17 -2.26
N GLN A 7 40.78 12.37 -2.36
CA GLN A 7 40.60 13.42 -1.36
C GLN A 7 39.14 13.90 -1.28
N LEU A 8 38.49 14.03 -2.43
CA LEU A 8 37.07 14.42 -2.50
C LEU A 8 36.17 13.31 -1.93
N GLU A 9 36.46 12.04 -2.22
CA GLU A 9 35.75 10.89 -1.63
C GLU A 9 35.91 10.84 -0.10
N ALA A 10 37.12 11.05 0.41
CA ALA A 10 37.40 11.10 1.84
C ALA A 10 36.63 12.22 2.54
N ARG A 11 36.54 13.40 1.92
CA ARG A 11 35.80 14.55 2.46
C ARG A 11 34.30 14.31 2.50
N ILE A 12 33.73 13.67 1.47
CA ILE A 12 32.32 13.24 1.47
C ILE A 12 32.07 12.28 2.64
N VAL A 13 32.91 11.25 2.79
CA VAL A 13 32.79 10.26 3.87
C VAL A 13 32.84 10.92 5.25
N GLU A 14 33.75 11.87 5.45
CA GLU A 14 33.88 12.62 6.70
C GLU A 14 32.61 13.42 7.03
N MET A 15 32.07 14.17 6.07
CA MET A 15 30.86 14.98 6.27
C MET A 15 29.61 14.13 6.48
N VAL A 16 29.49 12.99 5.78
CA VAL A 16 28.39 12.05 5.97
C VAL A 16 28.46 11.43 7.37
N LYS A 17 29.66 11.05 7.85
CA LYS A 17 29.85 10.56 9.23
C LYS A 17 29.54 11.62 10.29
N LYS A 18 29.78 12.91 9.99
CA LYS A 18 29.41 14.05 10.83
C LYS A 18 27.90 14.38 10.81
N GLY A 19 27.11 13.67 10.01
CA GLY A 19 25.66 13.87 9.92
C GLY A 19 25.24 15.11 9.13
N VAL A 20 26.13 15.67 8.29
CA VAL A 20 25.81 16.82 7.45
C VAL A 20 24.76 16.41 6.42
N ASN A 21 23.75 17.26 6.20
CA ASN A 21 22.69 17.00 5.24
C ASN A 21 23.26 16.84 3.82
N HIS A 22 22.81 15.82 3.09
CA HIS A 22 23.23 15.54 1.72
C HIS A 22 23.06 16.73 0.77
N ILE A 23 22.08 17.60 0.99
CA ILE A 23 21.90 18.83 0.19
C ILE A 23 23.09 19.77 0.41
N ASN A 24 23.46 20.01 1.66
CA ASN A 24 24.57 20.91 2.02
C ASN A 24 25.91 20.36 1.52
N ILE A 25 26.14 19.05 1.63
CA ILE A 25 27.33 18.38 1.09
C ILE A 25 27.48 18.64 -0.41
N ARG A 26 26.39 18.59 -1.18
CA ARG A 26 26.43 18.85 -2.63
C ARG A 26 26.75 20.30 -2.96
N HIS A 27 26.21 21.26 -2.19
CA HIS A 27 26.50 22.68 -2.39
C HIS A 27 27.92 23.04 -2.00
N GLU A 28 28.41 22.53 -0.86
CA GLU A 28 29.75 22.83 -0.33
C GLU A 28 30.86 22.25 -1.22
N LEU A 29 30.68 21.02 -1.71
CA LEU A 29 31.66 20.37 -2.59
C LEU A 29 31.39 20.59 -4.08
N GLN A 30 30.33 21.30 -4.44
CA GLN A 30 29.88 21.51 -5.82
C GLN A 30 29.77 20.21 -6.63
N ILE A 31 29.24 19.15 -6.00
CA ILE A 31 29.10 17.83 -6.63
C ILE A 31 27.65 17.50 -7.01
N GLY A 32 27.49 16.77 -8.12
CA GLY A 32 26.20 16.24 -8.53
C GLY A 32 25.68 15.14 -7.60
N SER A 33 24.35 15.00 -7.54
CA SER A 33 23.67 14.02 -6.68
C SER A 33 24.12 12.57 -6.93
N ARG A 34 24.37 12.22 -8.20
CA ARG A 34 24.81 10.88 -8.61
C ARG A 34 26.17 10.53 -8.01
N ARG A 35 27.13 11.46 -8.06
CA ARG A 35 28.48 11.25 -7.52
C ARG A 35 28.47 11.07 -6.01
N LEU A 36 27.68 11.86 -5.29
CA LEU A 36 27.49 11.70 -3.85
C LEU A 36 26.93 10.31 -3.50
N GLN A 37 25.90 9.85 -4.23
CA GLN A 37 25.30 8.53 -4.02
C GLN A 37 26.27 7.38 -4.33
N GLU A 38 27.09 7.49 -5.37
CA GLU A 38 28.12 6.50 -5.70
C GLU A 38 29.13 6.31 -4.56
N VAL A 39 29.61 7.41 -3.97
CA VAL A 39 30.56 7.39 -2.86
C VAL A 39 29.92 6.83 -1.59
N ILE A 40 28.70 7.27 -1.27
CA ILE A 40 27.94 6.75 -0.12
C ILE A 40 27.72 5.24 -0.25
N LYS A 41 27.35 4.75 -1.44
CA LYS A 41 27.14 3.33 -1.72
C LYS A 41 28.46 2.55 -1.65
N LYS A 42 29.53 3.07 -2.24
CA LYS A 42 30.88 2.46 -2.22
C LYS A 42 31.39 2.24 -0.80
N HIS A 43 31.15 3.20 0.10
CA HIS A 43 31.60 3.12 1.49
C HIS A 43 30.59 2.51 2.46
N GLY A 44 29.47 1.96 1.97
CA GLY A 44 28.43 1.38 2.84
C GLY A 44 27.78 2.41 3.77
N LEU A 45 27.96 3.70 3.53
CA LEU A 45 27.38 4.82 4.29
C LEU A 45 25.93 5.07 3.89
N ASN A 46 25.33 4.14 3.14
CA ASN A 46 23.94 4.15 2.75
C ASN A 46 23.07 3.90 3.99
N SER A 47 23.12 4.86 4.91
CA SER A 47 22.04 5.26 5.77
C SER A 47 20.95 5.89 4.89
N GLY A 48 20.46 5.11 3.92
CA GLY A 48 19.02 5.06 3.80
C GLY A 48 18.52 4.96 5.24
N ARG A 49 17.57 5.79 5.62
CA ARG A 49 16.78 5.55 6.82
C ARG A 49 16.17 4.15 6.68
N GLY A 50 16.97 3.13 6.93
CA GLY A 50 16.52 1.81 7.26
C GLY A 50 15.83 2.08 8.56
N SER A 51 14.52 2.30 8.48
CA SER A 51 13.62 2.10 9.60
C SER A 51 14.18 0.89 10.33
N LYS A 52 14.66 1.11 11.56
CA LYS A 52 15.23 0.07 12.43
C LYS A 52 14.44 -1.21 12.17
N SER A 53 15.09 -2.29 11.75
CA SER A 53 14.39 -3.54 11.46
C SER A 53 13.54 -3.90 12.68
N TRP A 54 12.31 -4.37 12.46
CA TRP A 54 11.46 -4.81 13.55
C TRP A 54 12.05 -6.08 14.13
N SER A 55 12.34 -6.11 15.44
CA SER A 55 12.76 -7.34 16.11
C SER A 55 11.55 -8.25 16.35
N ASP A 56 11.81 -9.54 16.53
CA ASP A 56 10.74 -10.52 16.81
C ASP A 56 9.98 -10.19 18.10
N GLU A 57 10.68 -9.65 19.10
CA GLU A 57 10.08 -9.13 20.35
C GLU A 57 9.10 -7.98 20.09
N GLU A 58 9.50 -6.99 19.27
CA GLU A 58 8.64 -5.86 18.92
C GLU A 58 7.42 -6.32 18.10
N LEU A 59 7.59 -7.34 17.25
CA LEU A 59 6.50 -7.94 16.49
C LEU A 59 5.53 -8.71 17.40
N ALA A 60 6.04 -9.45 18.39
CA ALA A 60 5.21 -10.16 19.38
C ALA A 60 4.38 -9.19 20.22
N ILE A 61 4.93 -8.02 20.57
CA ILE A 61 4.20 -6.96 21.29
C ILE A 61 3.06 -6.41 20.41
N ILE A 62 3.31 -6.13 19.13
CA ILE A 62 2.26 -5.70 18.21
C ILE A 62 1.20 -6.80 18.05
N GLU A 63 1.61 -8.06 17.91
CA GLU A 63 0.70 -9.19 17.82
C GLU A 63 -0.24 -9.28 19.03
N GLN A 64 0.33 -9.17 20.23
CA GLN A 64 -0.47 -9.22 21.46
C GLN A 64 -1.37 -7.98 21.58
N MET A 65 -0.80 -6.78 21.55
CA MET A 65 -1.55 -5.56 21.89
C MET A 65 -2.53 -5.14 20.80
N HIS A 66 -2.15 -5.23 19.52
CA HIS A 66 -3.01 -4.75 18.43
C HIS A 66 -4.03 -5.82 18.01
N PHE A 67 -3.58 -7.07 17.84
CA PHE A 67 -4.43 -8.12 17.26
C PHE A 67 -5.21 -8.93 18.30
N LYS A 68 -4.65 -9.17 19.49
CA LYS A 68 -5.37 -9.92 20.54
C LYS A 68 -6.11 -9.00 21.51
N ASP A 69 -5.46 -7.94 21.97
CA ASP A 69 -6.06 -6.99 22.93
C ASP A 69 -6.90 -5.89 22.25
N GLY A 70 -6.82 -5.75 20.91
CA GLY A 70 -7.60 -4.77 20.14
C GLY A 70 -7.18 -3.31 20.30
N LYS A 71 -5.98 -3.03 20.82
CA LYS A 71 -5.51 -1.66 21.08
C LYS A 71 -5.16 -0.94 19.78
N SER A 72 -5.48 0.34 19.70
CA SER A 72 -5.10 1.19 18.60
C SER A 72 -3.58 1.49 18.61
N PRO A 73 -2.97 1.79 17.44
CA PRO A 73 -1.54 2.16 17.38
C PRO A 73 -1.17 3.36 18.28
N THR A 74 -2.13 4.24 18.54
CA THR A 74 -1.93 5.39 19.42
C THR A 74 -1.83 4.97 20.89
N GLU A 75 -2.64 4.01 21.33
CA GLU A 75 -2.58 3.46 22.69
C GLU A 75 -1.30 2.66 22.93
N ILE A 76 -0.85 1.88 21.93
CA ILE A 76 0.42 1.15 21.97
C ILE A 76 1.60 2.12 22.09
N HIS A 77 1.57 3.25 21.37
CA HIS A 77 2.60 4.27 21.51
C HIS A 77 2.58 4.93 22.90
N ARG A 78 1.40 5.26 23.43
CA ARG A 78 1.26 5.87 24.77
C ARG A 78 1.68 4.93 25.90
N SER A 79 1.51 3.62 25.74
CA SER A 79 1.93 2.66 26.77
C SER A 79 3.45 2.53 26.90
N GLY A 80 4.22 3.07 25.95
CA GLY A 80 5.69 2.99 25.97
C GLY A 80 6.23 1.59 25.70
N ALA A 81 5.40 0.64 25.25
CA ALA A 81 5.78 -0.75 25.06
C ALA A 81 6.82 -0.95 23.93
N LEU A 82 6.97 0.02 23.03
CA LEU A 82 7.91 -0.02 21.91
C LEU A 82 8.86 1.19 21.99
N PRO A 83 9.86 1.16 22.88
CA PRO A 83 10.77 2.29 23.07
C PRO A 83 11.59 2.56 21.80
N GLY A 84 11.68 3.84 21.43
CA GLY A 84 12.39 4.27 20.22
C GLY A 84 11.59 4.09 18.92
N ARG A 85 10.34 3.60 18.98
CA ARG A 85 9.43 3.57 17.83
C ARG A 85 8.49 4.76 17.86
N SER A 86 8.45 5.50 16.76
CA SER A 86 7.49 6.60 16.62
C SER A 86 6.08 6.06 16.43
N ARG A 87 5.07 6.85 16.84
CA ARG A 87 3.65 6.53 16.60
C ARG A 87 3.38 6.17 15.14
N ALA A 88 3.94 6.92 14.20
CA ALA A 88 3.78 6.66 12.77
C ALA A 88 4.37 5.30 12.38
N SER A 89 5.56 4.96 12.87
CA SER A 89 6.19 3.65 12.61
C SER A 89 5.35 2.49 13.14
N ILE A 90 4.79 2.63 14.35
CA ILE A 90 3.91 1.62 14.95
C ILE A 90 2.64 1.45 14.11
N SER A 91 2.02 2.57 13.72
CA SER A 91 0.80 2.54 12.90
C SER A 91 1.02 1.86 11.55
N THR A 92 2.09 2.22 10.84
CA THR A 92 2.46 1.56 9.57
C THR A 92 2.65 0.07 9.78
N ARG A 93 3.32 -0.34 10.86
CA ARG A 93 3.58 -1.76 11.10
C ARG A 93 2.30 -2.53 11.41
N CYS A 94 1.45 -2.02 12.29
CA CYS A 94 0.15 -2.62 12.64
C CYS A 94 -0.64 -2.94 11.37
N TYR A 95 -0.90 -1.93 10.54
CA TYR A 95 -1.70 -2.10 9.32
C TYR A 95 -1.01 -2.93 8.24
N SER A 96 0.33 -2.88 8.14
CA SER A 96 1.05 -3.78 7.23
C SER A 96 0.88 -5.25 7.61
N MET A 97 0.88 -5.55 8.91
CA MET A 97 0.67 -6.91 9.42
C MET A 97 -0.80 -7.34 9.24
N THR A 98 -1.75 -6.41 9.35
CA THR A 98 -3.16 -6.67 9.04
C THR A 98 -3.33 -7.04 7.57
N ASN A 99 -2.73 -6.29 6.65
CA ASN A 99 -2.78 -6.59 5.22
C ASN A 99 -2.13 -7.93 4.86
N SER A 100 -1.04 -8.32 5.54
CA SER A 100 -0.47 -9.66 5.35
C SER A 100 -1.35 -10.78 5.90
N ARG A 101 -2.09 -10.53 7.00
CA ARG A 101 -3.02 -11.50 7.61
C ARG A 101 -4.32 -11.64 6.81
N CYS A 102 -4.79 -10.55 6.20
CA CYS A 102 -5.91 -10.52 5.26
C CYS A 102 -5.48 -10.83 3.82
N GLY A 103 -4.21 -11.18 3.60
CA GLY A 103 -3.67 -11.57 2.29
C GLY A 103 -4.25 -12.86 1.69
N GLY A 104 -5.24 -13.47 2.36
CA GLY A 104 -6.09 -14.52 1.80
C GLY A 104 -7.29 -13.99 1.00
N GLU A 105 -7.62 -12.69 1.04
CA GLU A 105 -8.90 -12.18 0.51
C GLU A 105 -8.78 -10.93 -0.39
N THR A 106 -7.61 -10.60 -0.94
CA THR A 106 -7.50 -9.50 -1.92
C THR A 106 -7.38 -9.95 -3.38
N SER A 107 -7.62 -11.22 -3.66
CA SER A 107 -7.91 -11.66 -5.01
C SER A 107 -8.90 -12.81 -5.00
N ASN A 108 -10.18 -12.49 -4.86
CA ASN A 108 -11.20 -13.26 -5.58
C ASN A 108 -10.97 -13.01 -7.09
N VAL A 109 -9.83 -13.47 -7.63
CA VAL A 109 -9.78 -13.86 -9.03
C VAL A 109 -10.66 -15.09 -9.06
N ILE A 110 -11.96 -14.85 -9.27
CA ILE A 110 -12.92 -15.91 -9.52
C ILE A 110 -12.25 -16.79 -10.58
N PRO A 111 -12.01 -18.09 -10.29
CA PRO A 111 -11.42 -19.00 -11.25
C PRO A 111 -12.13 -18.80 -12.59
N LYS A 112 -11.38 -18.70 -13.70
CA LYS A 112 -11.97 -18.34 -15.01
C LYS A 112 -13.21 -19.17 -15.34
N ASP A 113 -13.23 -20.42 -14.91
CA ASP A 113 -14.32 -21.36 -15.10
C ASP A 113 -15.58 -20.99 -14.29
N GLN A 114 -15.40 -20.54 -13.04
CA GLN A 114 -16.49 -19.99 -12.23
C GLN A 114 -16.98 -18.64 -12.79
N LEU A 115 -16.09 -17.82 -13.33
CA LEU A 115 -16.45 -16.53 -13.91
C LEU A 115 -17.26 -16.72 -15.21
N ALA A 116 -16.86 -17.67 -16.05
CA ALA A 116 -17.61 -18.06 -17.25
C ALA A 116 -19.00 -18.61 -16.92
N ALA A 117 -19.10 -19.47 -15.89
CA ALA A 117 -20.39 -19.98 -15.41
C ALA A 117 -21.31 -18.85 -14.90
N ARG A 118 -20.77 -17.92 -14.10
CA ARG A 118 -21.52 -16.75 -13.60
C ARG A 118 -21.95 -15.81 -14.72
N LEU A 119 -21.12 -15.60 -15.74
CA LEU A 119 -21.49 -14.80 -16.90
C LEU A 119 -22.56 -15.48 -17.77
N ALA A 120 -22.55 -16.82 -17.86
CA ALA A 120 -23.56 -17.58 -18.58
C ALA A 120 -24.94 -17.51 -17.91
N GLU A 121 -25.00 -17.26 -16.60
CA GLU A 121 -26.27 -17.02 -15.88
C GLU A 121 -26.91 -15.67 -16.24
N ILE A 122 -26.15 -14.70 -16.77
CA ILE A 122 -26.68 -13.38 -17.12
C ILE A 122 -27.45 -13.47 -18.44
N PRO A 123 -28.76 -13.12 -18.48
CA PRO A 123 -29.52 -13.09 -19.73
C PRO A 123 -28.88 -12.17 -20.76
N ALA A 124 -28.87 -12.61 -22.02
CA ALA A 124 -28.42 -11.77 -23.12
C ALA A 124 -29.22 -10.45 -23.17
N ASP A 125 -28.52 -9.30 -23.16
CA ASP A 125 -29.17 -7.99 -23.19
C ASP A 125 -29.87 -7.79 -24.54
N ARG A 126 -31.20 -7.72 -24.51
CA ARG A 126 -32.06 -7.55 -25.69
C ARG A 126 -32.19 -6.10 -26.14
N ARG A 127 -31.60 -5.14 -25.41
CA ARG A 127 -31.66 -3.70 -25.76
C ARG A 127 -30.80 -3.38 -26.98
N SER A 128 -31.22 -2.38 -27.75
CA SER A 128 -30.48 -1.89 -28.93
C SER A 128 -29.07 -1.41 -28.54
N LYS A 129 -28.12 -1.37 -29.48
CA LYS A 129 -26.74 -0.90 -29.22
C LYS A 129 -26.73 0.51 -28.62
N THR A 130 -27.59 1.40 -29.12
CA THR A 130 -27.74 2.77 -28.62
C THR A 130 -28.26 2.80 -27.18
N ALA A 131 -29.29 2.00 -26.87
CA ALA A 131 -29.84 1.90 -25.52
C ALA A 131 -28.85 1.27 -24.51
N ARG A 132 -27.94 0.40 -24.97
CA ARG A 132 -26.87 -0.15 -24.13
C ARG A 132 -25.78 0.86 -23.78
N VAL A 133 -25.41 1.73 -24.73
CA VAL A 133 -24.31 2.69 -24.56
C VAL A 133 -24.76 3.94 -23.80
N PHE A 134 -25.94 4.46 -24.11
CA PHE A 134 -26.46 5.70 -23.51
C PHE A 134 -27.36 5.46 -22.30
N GLY A 135 -27.63 4.19 -21.96
CA GLY A 135 -28.60 3.79 -20.95
C GLY A 135 -30.03 3.84 -21.50
N ASP A 136 -30.79 2.78 -21.26
CA ASP A 136 -32.24 2.80 -21.47
C ASP A 136 -32.87 3.47 -20.25
N PRO A 137 -33.65 4.55 -20.43
CA PRO A 137 -34.33 5.19 -19.30
C PRO A 137 -35.37 4.28 -18.63
N VAL A 138 -35.77 3.18 -19.28
CA VAL A 138 -36.76 2.23 -18.74
C VAL A 138 -36.08 0.90 -18.42
N PHE A 139 -35.61 0.77 -17.17
CA PHE A 139 -34.98 -0.46 -16.65
C PHE A 139 -35.83 -1.72 -16.84
N GLU A 140 -37.16 -1.57 -16.81
CA GLU A 140 -38.14 -2.65 -16.98
C GLU A 140 -38.05 -3.36 -18.34
N ARG A 141 -37.42 -2.74 -19.35
CA ARG A 141 -37.21 -3.34 -20.68
C ARG A 141 -35.94 -4.20 -20.77
N SER A 142 -35.16 -4.27 -19.68
CA SER A 142 -33.94 -5.08 -19.65
C SER A 142 -34.26 -6.55 -19.40
N ALA A 143 -33.48 -7.44 -20.00
CA ALA A 143 -33.61 -8.89 -19.75
C ALA A 143 -33.27 -9.28 -18.30
N LEU A 144 -32.53 -8.41 -17.59
CA LEU A 144 -32.26 -8.54 -16.15
C LEU A 144 -33.52 -8.31 -15.30
N PHE A 145 -34.39 -7.38 -15.70
CA PHE A 145 -35.63 -7.10 -14.99
C PHE A 145 -36.61 -8.28 -15.03
N GLU A 146 -36.76 -8.93 -16.19
CA GLU A 146 -37.62 -10.12 -16.32
C GLU A 146 -37.11 -11.28 -15.44
N LYS A 147 -35.79 -11.51 -15.38
CA LYS A 147 -35.21 -12.53 -14.49
C LYS A 147 -35.42 -12.20 -13.00
N LEU A 148 -35.34 -10.91 -12.63
CA LEU A 148 -35.64 -10.46 -11.26
C LEU A 148 -37.11 -10.65 -10.89
N LYS A 149 -38.02 -10.43 -11.84
CA LYS A 149 -39.46 -10.64 -11.68
C LYS A 149 -39.83 -12.11 -11.52
N GLU A 150 -39.13 -13.01 -12.21
CA GLU A 150 -39.28 -14.46 -12.05
C GLU A 150 -38.76 -14.96 -10.68
N GLN A 151 -37.68 -14.37 -10.18
CA GLN A 151 -37.08 -14.75 -8.89
C GLN A 151 -37.78 -14.14 -7.67
N HIS A 152 -38.46 -13.00 -7.86
CA HIS A 152 -39.18 -12.30 -6.80
C HIS A 152 -40.64 -12.10 -7.20
N THR A 153 -41.53 -12.94 -6.66
CA THR A 153 -42.96 -12.63 -6.49
C THR A 153 -43.13 -11.53 -5.43
N ILE A 154 -42.52 -10.37 -5.64
CA ILE A 154 -42.66 -9.20 -4.77
C ILE A 154 -43.37 -8.11 -5.58
N PRO A 155 -44.53 -7.60 -5.14
CA PRO A 155 -45.26 -6.56 -5.85
C PRO A 155 -44.42 -5.28 -5.86
N ILE A 156 -43.93 -4.90 -7.04
CA ILE A 156 -43.25 -3.63 -7.25
C ILE A 156 -44.31 -2.52 -7.10
N ARG A 157 -44.34 -1.84 -5.95
CA ARG A 157 -45.14 -0.63 -5.78
C ARG A 157 -44.57 0.45 -6.70
N ARG A 158 -45.33 0.80 -7.74
CA ARG A 158 -45.07 1.98 -8.56
C ARG A 158 -45.17 3.21 -7.66
N VAL A 159 -44.09 3.95 -7.52
CA VAL A 159 -44.12 5.30 -6.96
C VAL A 159 -44.58 6.22 -8.09
N ALA A 160 -45.78 6.76 -7.94
CA ALA A 160 -46.37 7.75 -8.84
C ALA A 160 -45.76 9.13 -8.60
#